data_AF-A0A532ET35-F1
#
_entry.id   AF-A0A532ET35-F1
#
_cell.length_a   1.000
_cell.length_b   1.000
_cell.length_c   1.000
_cell.angle_alpha   90.00
_cell.angle_beta   90.00
_cell.angle_gamma   90.00
#
_symmetry.space_group_name_H-M   'P 1'
#
loop_
_entity.id
_entity.type
_entity.pdbx_description
1 polymer ?
#
loop_
_entity_poly.entity_id
_entity_poly.type
_entity_poly.pdbx_seq_one_letter_code
_entity_poly.pdbx_strand_id
1 'polypeptide(L)'
;MTARCTANAETVVRLLNEALATEVICILRYKRHYFMTAGVNGRRVKAKFLQYVAEEQGHADLLAERIVQLGGKPDLSTERLLIRSHADRILRIEKAAMLRMLHEQPRFSEAFMSYLLTHSIRVQEDLVDQLFNSSEKRLARALLLLAHFGKEGKPETVIAKISQETLAEMVGTTRSRVSFFMNKFRKLGFIDYKGGSRRNGGLHVHSSLLNVVLHD
;
A
#
# COMPACT_ATOMS: atom_id res chain seq x y z
N MET A 1 -24.49 30.98 -15.06
CA MET A 1 -24.39 29.50 -15.13
C MET A 1 -24.07 29.18 -16.59
N THR A 2 -23.04 28.45 -17.02
CA THR A 2 -22.03 27.55 -16.43
C THR A 2 -21.02 27.33 -17.57
N ALA A 3 -19.78 27.81 -17.47
CA ALA A 3 -18.77 27.65 -18.53
C ALA A 3 -17.37 27.32 -18.00
N ARG A 4 -17.27 26.74 -16.78
CA ARG A 4 -15.96 26.56 -16.09
C ARG A 4 -15.55 25.10 -15.81
N CYS A 5 -16.29 24.08 -16.27
CA CYS A 5 -16.08 22.69 -15.81
C CYS A 5 -15.65 21.66 -16.88
N THR A 6 -15.60 22.00 -18.17
CA THR A 6 -15.30 21.00 -19.23
C THR A 6 -13.80 20.76 -19.42
N ALA A 7 -12.97 21.81 -19.36
CA ALA A 7 -11.51 21.70 -19.54
C ALA A 7 -10.80 20.86 -18.46
N ASN A 8 -11.39 20.76 -17.26
CA ASN A 8 -10.83 19.94 -16.18
C ASN A 8 -11.15 18.45 -16.39
N ALA A 9 -12.35 18.12 -16.87
CA ALA A 9 -12.78 16.74 -17.08
C ALA A 9 -11.95 16.04 -18.18
N GLU A 10 -11.69 16.71 -19.30
CA GLU A 10 -10.85 16.16 -20.37
C GLU A 10 -9.41 15.92 -19.90
N THR A 11 -8.86 16.84 -19.10
CA THR A 11 -7.51 16.69 -18.53
C THR A 11 -7.45 15.50 -17.56
N VAL A 12 -8.46 15.34 -16.70
CA VAL A 12 -8.55 14.21 -15.77
C VAL A 12 -8.72 12.90 -16.55
N VAL A 13 -9.58 12.85 -17.57
CA VAL A 13 -9.75 11.67 -18.43
C VAL A 13 -8.43 11.29 -19.12
N ARG A 14 -7.64 12.27 -19.58
CA ARG A 14 -6.33 12.02 -20.16
C ARG A 14 -5.36 11.40 -19.14
N LEU A 15 -5.26 11.97 -17.95
CA LEU A 15 -4.38 11.46 -16.89
C LEU A 15 -4.78 10.05 -16.42
N LEU A 16 -6.08 9.78 -16.31
CA LEU A 16 -6.58 8.44 -15.97
C LEU A 16 -6.27 7.43 -17.06
N ASN A 17 -6.35 7.81 -18.34
CA ASN A 17 -5.93 6.94 -19.44
C ASN A 17 -4.41 6.69 -19.44
N GLU A 18 -3.61 7.67 -19.02
CA GLU A 18 -2.17 7.47 -18.83
C GLU A 18 -1.85 6.51 -17.68
N ALA A 19 -2.62 6.55 -16.59
CA ALA A 19 -2.52 5.59 -15.49
C ALA A 19 -2.98 4.19 -15.93
N LEU A 20 -4.13 4.09 -16.61
CA LEU A 20 -4.68 2.83 -17.13
C LEU A 20 -3.69 2.09 -18.04
N ALA A 21 -3.04 2.82 -18.95
CA ALA A 21 -2.00 2.28 -19.80
C ALA A 21 -0.85 1.63 -19.01
N THR A 22 -0.46 2.24 -17.89
CA THR A 22 0.62 1.73 -17.04
C THR A 22 0.21 0.40 -16.38
N GLU A 23 -1.00 0.32 -15.84
CA GLU A 23 -1.52 -0.91 -15.23
C GLU A 23 -1.60 -2.06 -16.24
N VAL A 24 -2.09 -1.78 -17.46
CA VAL A 24 -2.18 -2.79 -18.53
C VAL A 24 -0.79 -3.32 -18.92
N ILE A 25 0.23 -2.46 -18.98
CA ILE A 25 1.62 -2.89 -19.21
C ILE A 25 2.11 -3.76 -18.06
N CYS A 26 1.85 -3.38 -16.81
CA CYS A 26 2.23 -4.15 -15.62
C CYS A 26 1.59 -5.55 -15.63
N ILE A 27 0.31 -5.65 -15.98
CA ILE A 27 -0.39 -6.94 -16.16
C ILE A 27 0.34 -7.82 -17.19
N LEU A 28 0.62 -7.28 -18.38
CA LEU A 28 1.30 -8.01 -19.45
C LEU A 28 2.73 -8.42 -19.04
N ARG A 29 3.44 -7.54 -18.34
CA ARG A 29 4.79 -7.79 -17.80
C ARG A 29 4.78 -8.94 -16.79
N TYR A 30 3.91 -8.90 -15.79
CA TYR A 30 3.83 -9.95 -14.78
C TYR A 30 3.33 -11.28 -15.36
N LYS A 31 2.39 -11.26 -16.33
CA LYS A 31 2.01 -12.46 -17.08
C LYS A 31 3.20 -13.05 -17.83
N ARG A 32 4.01 -12.22 -18.50
CA ARG A 32 5.25 -12.69 -19.15
C ARG A 32 6.20 -13.34 -18.15
N HIS A 33 6.43 -12.73 -16.99
CA HIS A 33 7.28 -13.31 -15.95
C HIS A 33 6.74 -14.64 -15.39
N TYR A 34 5.42 -14.72 -15.20
CA TYR A 34 4.75 -15.96 -14.81
C TYR A 34 5.05 -17.11 -15.79
N PHE A 35 4.92 -16.86 -17.09
CA PHE A 35 5.17 -17.88 -18.11
C PHE A 35 6.66 -18.22 -18.26
N MET A 36 7.54 -17.22 -18.20
CA MET A 36 8.99 -17.41 -18.37
C MET A 36 9.70 -18.02 -17.15
N THR A 37 9.08 -18.02 -15.97
CA THR A 37 9.65 -18.63 -14.77
C THR A 37 9.63 -20.16 -14.90
N ALA A 38 10.78 -20.82 -14.78
CA ALA A 38 10.92 -22.28 -14.82
C ALA A 38 11.72 -22.81 -13.61
N GLY A 39 11.52 -24.09 -13.25
CA GLY A 39 12.27 -24.80 -12.20
C GLY A 39 11.49 -25.15 -10.93
N VAL A 40 12.12 -25.95 -10.05
CA VAL A 40 11.49 -26.61 -8.87
C VAL A 40 10.96 -25.61 -7.83
N ASN A 41 11.60 -24.44 -7.69
CA ASN A 41 11.16 -23.33 -6.82
C ASN A 41 10.23 -22.33 -7.52
N GLY A 42 9.94 -22.53 -8.81
CA GLY A 42 9.17 -21.58 -9.63
C GLY A 42 7.70 -21.45 -9.23
N ARG A 43 7.12 -22.44 -8.52
CA ARG A 43 5.71 -22.43 -8.14
C ARG A 43 5.31 -21.26 -7.24
N ARG A 44 6.10 -20.95 -6.20
CA ARG A 44 5.81 -19.84 -5.27
C ARG A 44 5.98 -18.47 -5.95
N VAL A 45 7.01 -18.34 -6.79
CA VAL A 45 7.28 -17.13 -7.57
C VAL A 45 6.17 -16.87 -8.59
N LYS A 46 5.72 -17.92 -9.29
CA LYS A 46 4.57 -17.87 -10.19
C LYS A 46 3.28 -17.45 -9.48
N ALA A 47 3.01 -18.01 -8.31
CA ALA A 47 1.83 -17.63 -7.52
C ALA A 47 1.87 -16.13 -7.15
N LYS A 48 3.05 -15.60 -6.83
CA LYS A 48 3.20 -14.17 -6.54
C LYS A 48 2.97 -13.29 -7.77
N PHE A 49 3.46 -13.69 -8.95
CA PHE A 49 3.15 -12.95 -10.18
C PHE A 49 1.67 -12.97 -10.53
N LEU A 50 0.95 -14.08 -10.30
CA LEU A 50 -0.50 -14.11 -10.47
C LEU A 50 -1.23 -13.18 -9.50
N GLN A 51 -0.73 -13.05 -8.27
CA GLN A 51 -1.27 -12.08 -7.32
C GLN A 51 -1.09 -10.65 -7.84
N TYR A 52 0.11 -10.27 -8.30
CA TYR A 52 0.33 -8.94 -8.87
C TYR A 52 -0.55 -8.69 -10.10
N VAL A 53 -0.72 -9.68 -10.98
CA VAL A 53 -1.65 -9.58 -12.11
C VAL A 53 -3.08 -9.26 -11.65
N ALA A 54 -3.55 -9.87 -10.56
CA ALA A 54 -4.88 -9.60 -10.04
C ALA A 54 -5.00 -8.20 -9.41
N GLU A 55 -3.95 -7.73 -8.72
CA GLU A 55 -3.89 -6.38 -8.14
C GLU A 55 -3.94 -5.31 -9.24
N GLU A 56 -3.07 -5.39 -10.25
CA GLU A 56 -3.05 -4.42 -11.35
C GLU A 56 -4.31 -4.50 -12.22
N GLN A 57 -4.92 -5.67 -12.34
CA GLN A 57 -6.22 -5.80 -12.99
C GLN A 57 -7.29 -5.01 -12.23
N GLY A 58 -7.32 -5.10 -10.89
CA GLY A 58 -8.22 -4.30 -10.06
C GLY A 58 -7.99 -2.80 -10.22
N HIS A 59 -6.73 -2.36 -10.31
CA HIS A 59 -6.41 -0.95 -10.59
C HIS A 59 -6.89 -0.52 -11.98
N ALA A 60 -6.65 -1.32 -13.01
CA ALA A 60 -7.09 -1.06 -14.37
C ALA A 60 -8.63 -0.94 -14.46
N ASP A 61 -9.36 -1.82 -13.78
CA ASP A 61 -10.82 -1.82 -13.76
C ASP A 61 -11.36 -0.54 -13.10
N LEU A 62 -10.83 -0.14 -11.94
CA LEU A 62 -11.21 1.10 -11.25
C LEU A 62 -10.95 2.35 -12.08
N LEU A 63 -9.80 2.40 -12.78
CA LEU A 63 -9.45 3.51 -13.67
C LEU A 63 -10.38 3.58 -14.88
N ALA A 64 -10.66 2.44 -15.51
CA ALA A 64 -11.57 2.35 -16.64
C ALA A 64 -12.99 2.78 -16.27
N GLU A 65 -13.51 2.30 -15.14
CA GLU A 65 -14.82 2.73 -14.61
C GLU A 65 -14.85 4.24 -14.36
N ARG A 66 -13.79 4.79 -13.77
CA ARG A 66 -13.72 6.22 -13.49
C ARG A 66 -13.69 7.06 -14.77
N ILE A 67 -12.98 6.62 -15.80
CA ILE A 67 -12.96 7.28 -17.12
C ILE A 67 -14.37 7.32 -17.72
N VAL A 68 -15.11 6.21 -17.66
CA VAL A 68 -16.48 6.13 -18.17
C VAL A 68 -17.42 7.05 -17.39
N GLN A 69 -17.32 7.08 -16.05
CA GLN A 69 -18.12 7.98 -15.20
C GLN A 69 -17.91 9.47 -15.52
N LEU A 70 -16.72 9.85 -16.00
CA LEU A 70 -16.39 11.21 -16.42
C LEU A 70 -16.78 11.52 -17.87
N GLY A 71 -17.45 10.59 -18.56
CA GLY A 71 -17.84 10.72 -19.97
C GLY A 71 -16.71 10.46 -20.96
N GLY A 72 -15.57 9.96 -20.49
CA GLY A 72 -14.42 9.56 -21.31
C GLY A 72 -14.53 8.12 -21.81
N LYS A 73 -13.58 7.72 -22.67
CA LYS A 73 -13.44 6.33 -23.15
C LYS A 73 -12.10 5.77 -22.66
N PRO A 74 -12.08 4.58 -22.03
CA PRO A 74 -10.84 3.90 -21.67
C PRO A 74 -10.03 3.55 -22.93
N ASP A 75 -8.79 4.00 -22.98
CA ASP A 75 -7.83 3.72 -24.03
C ASP A 75 -6.98 2.51 -23.63
N LEU A 76 -7.26 1.38 -24.28
CA LEU A 76 -6.53 0.11 -24.11
C LEU A 76 -5.66 -0.21 -25.34
N SER A 77 -5.42 0.77 -26.22
CA SER A 77 -4.65 0.55 -27.45
C SER A 77 -3.18 0.24 -27.15
N THR A 78 -2.65 -0.84 -27.73
CA THR A 78 -1.27 -1.30 -27.52
C THR A 78 -0.20 -0.37 -28.08
N GLU A 79 -0.58 0.56 -28.96
CA GLU A 79 0.33 1.47 -29.67
C GLU A 79 0.90 2.57 -28.77
N ARG A 80 0.08 3.14 -27.85
CA ARG A 80 0.58 4.07 -26.82
C ARG A 80 1.36 3.37 -25.71
N LEU A 81 1.11 2.08 -25.49
CA LEU A 81 1.82 1.26 -24.49
C LEU A 81 3.30 1.05 -24.85
N LEU A 82 3.63 1.04 -26.14
CA LEU A 82 4.99 0.83 -26.63
C LEU A 82 5.92 2.04 -26.42
N ILE A 83 5.38 3.27 -26.42
CA ILE A 83 6.18 4.51 -26.27
C ILE A 83 6.74 4.67 -24.86
N ARG A 84 6.07 4.13 -23.83
CA ARG A 84 6.55 4.12 -22.42
C ARG A 84 7.22 2.82 -22.00
N SER A 85 7.07 1.76 -22.80
CA SER A 85 7.88 0.55 -22.70
C SER A 85 9.28 0.84 -23.24
N HIS A 86 10.07 1.65 -22.52
CA HIS A 86 11.52 1.57 -22.67
C HIS A 86 11.88 0.10 -22.48
N ALA A 87 12.48 -0.47 -23.52
CA ALA A 87 12.73 -1.89 -23.65
C ALA A 87 13.48 -2.42 -22.43
N ASP A 88 12.76 -3.05 -21.51
CA ASP A 88 13.34 -3.84 -20.43
C ASP A 88 13.93 -5.11 -21.05
N ARG A 89 15.17 -5.00 -21.55
CA ARG A 89 15.98 -6.13 -21.95
C ARG A 89 16.41 -6.88 -20.68
N ILE A 90 15.60 -7.85 -20.30
CA ILE A 90 15.92 -8.77 -19.21
C ILE A 90 17.00 -9.73 -19.69
N LEU A 91 18.16 -9.69 -19.05
CA LEU A 91 19.23 -10.65 -19.28
C LEU A 91 19.03 -11.88 -18.39
N ARG A 92 18.85 -13.05 -19.01
CA ARG A 92 18.85 -14.33 -18.27
C ARG A 92 20.29 -14.77 -18.05
N ILE A 93 20.72 -14.81 -16.79
CA ILE A 93 22.02 -15.39 -16.40
C ILE A 93 21.77 -16.83 -15.94
N GLU A 94 22.49 -17.79 -16.51
CA GLU A 94 22.40 -19.17 -16.05
C GLU A 94 23.01 -19.34 -14.66
N LYS A 95 22.38 -20.16 -13.80
CA LYS A 95 22.82 -20.36 -12.42
C LYS A 95 24.30 -20.76 -12.33
N ALA A 96 24.76 -21.66 -13.21
CA ALA A 96 26.16 -22.08 -13.25
C ALA A 96 27.10 -20.92 -13.61
N ALA A 97 26.71 -20.06 -14.55
CA ALA A 97 27.47 -18.86 -14.90
C ALA A 97 27.51 -17.85 -13.74
N MET A 98 26.38 -17.65 -13.06
CA MET A 98 26.29 -16.78 -11.89
C MET A 98 27.21 -17.26 -10.76
N LEU A 99 27.19 -18.56 -10.45
CA LEU A 99 28.04 -19.15 -9.41
C LEU A 99 29.53 -18.99 -9.74
N ARG A 100 29.92 -19.25 -10.99
CA ARG A 100 31.31 -19.00 -11.43
C ARG A 100 31.70 -17.54 -11.26
N MET A 101 30.86 -16.60 -11.71
CA MET A 101 31.15 -15.16 -11.56
C MET A 101 31.28 -14.74 -10.09
N LEU A 102 30.46 -15.27 -9.18
CA LEU A 102 30.55 -14.97 -7.75
C LEU A 102 31.85 -15.50 -7.11
N HIS A 103 32.40 -16.60 -7.63
CA HIS A 103 33.63 -17.20 -7.12
C HIS A 103 34.88 -16.58 -7.74
N GLU A 104 34.84 -16.31 -9.05
CA GLU A 104 36.01 -15.92 -9.84
C GLU A 104 36.18 -14.40 -9.96
N GLN A 105 35.13 -13.60 -9.71
CA GLN A 105 35.16 -12.15 -9.86
C GLN A 105 34.86 -11.45 -8.52
N PRO A 106 35.90 -11.13 -7.71
CA PRO A 106 35.72 -10.53 -6.39
C PRO A 106 34.90 -9.23 -6.39
N ARG A 107 35.14 -8.35 -7.36
CA ARG A 107 34.39 -7.08 -7.50
C ARG A 107 32.90 -7.30 -7.78
N PHE A 108 32.57 -8.32 -8.57
CA PHE A 108 31.17 -8.67 -8.85
C PHE A 108 30.51 -9.25 -7.59
N SER A 109 31.22 -10.11 -6.86
CA SER A 109 30.74 -10.72 -5.61
C SER A 109 30.44 -9.66 -4.55
N GLU A 110 31.33 -8.68 -4.36
CA GLU A 110 31.13 -7.56 -3.43
C GLU A 110 29.92 -6.71 -3.81
N ALA A 111 29.81 -6.30 -5.09
CA ALA A 111 28.67 -5.54 -5.58
C ALA A 111 27.35 -6.30 -5.44
N PHE A 112 27.36 -7.61 -5.73
CA PHE A 112 26.19 -8.46 -5.60
C PHE A 112 25.77 -8.64 -4.14
N MET A 113 26.72 -8.81 -3.21
CA MET A 113 26.45 -8.90 -1.78
C MET A 113 25.87 -7.59 -1.23
N SER A 114 26.43 -6.45 -1.61
CA SER A 114 25.89 -5.13 -1.26
C SER A 114 24.45 -4.94 -1.75
N TYR A 115 24.19 -5.34 -2.99
CA TYR A 115 22.85 -5.34 -3.57
C TYR A 115 21.89 -6.24 -2.79
N LEU A 116 22.28 -7.48 -2.48
CA LEU A 116 21.46 -8.43 -1.72
C LEU A 116 21.11 -7.89 -0.33
N LEU A 117 22.08 -7.32 0.37
CA LEU A 117 21.85 -6.75 1.71
C LEU A 117 20.87 -5.58 1.65
N THR A 118 21.05 -4.67 0.69
CA THR A 118 20.15 -3.52 0.50
C THR A 118 18.74 -3.96 0.11
N HIS A 119 18.63 -4.98 -0.75
CA HIS A 119 17.35 -5.54 -1.14
C HIS A 119 16.65 -6.25 0.02
N SER A 120 17.39 -7.04 0.82
CA SER A 120 16.85 -7.70 2.01
C SER A 120 16.34 -6.70 3.04
N ILE A 121 17.07 -5.61 3.28
CA ILE A 121 16.64 -4.54 4.19
C ILE A 121 15.32 -3.93 3.71
N ARG A 122 15.23 -3.53 2.43
CA ARG A 122 13.99 -2.94 1.89
C ARG A 122 12.81 -3.91 1.93
N VAL A 123 13.00 -5.18 1.58
CA VAL A 123 11.92 -6.18 1.67
C VAL A 123 11.48 -6.38 3.12
N GLN A 124 12.40 -6.32 4.08
CA GLN A 124 12.05 -6.40 5.50
C GLN A 124 11.30 -5.14 5.96
N GLU A 125 11.71 -3.95 5.53
CA GLU A 125 11.00 -2.69 5.77
C GLU A 125 9.60 -2.70 5.18
N ASP A 126 9.44 -3.09 3.91
CA ASP A 126 8.15 -3.20 3.23
C ASP A 126 7.22 -4.21 3.92
N LEU A 127 7.76 -5.33 4.43
CA LEU A 127 6.99 -6.31 5.19
C LEU A 127 6.57 -5.78 6.57
N VAL A 128 7.44 -5.02 7.23
CA VAL A 128 7.13 -4.30 8.47
C VAL A 128 6.02 -3.30 8.16
N ASP A 129 6.17 -2.44 7.17
CA ASP A 129 5.15 -1.47 6.79
C ASP A 129 3.84 -2.16 6.40
N GLN A 130 3.83 -3.21 5.59
CA GLN A 130 2.61 -3.91 5.23
C GLN A 130 1.88 -4.53 6.46
N LEU A 131 2.62 -5.08 7.42
CA LEU A 131 2.05 -5.71 8.62
C LEU A 131 1.62 -4.70 9.69
N PHE A 132 2.34 -3.59 9.84
CA PHE A 132 2.09 -2.58 10.87
C PHE A 132 1.16 -1.47 10.38
N ASN A 133 1.28 -1.02 9.12
CA ASN A 133 0.47 0.04 8.53
C ASN A 133 -1.02 -0.37 8.44
N SER A 134 -1.33 -1.67 8.27
CA SER A 134 -2.72 -2.13 8.30
C SER A 134 -3.35 -2.12 9.70
N SER A 135 -2.60 -2.40 10.77
CA SER A 135 -3.16 -2.50 12.13
C SER A 135 -3.13 -1.16 12.87
N GLU A 136 -2.09 -0.35 12.68
CA GLU A 136 -2.00 1.00 13.23
C GLU A 136 -3.06 1.92 12.61
N LYS A 137 -3.18 1.94 11.27
CA LYS A 137 -4.20 2.74 10.58
C LYS A 137 -5.62 2.25 10.90
N ARG A 138 -5.86 0.93 11.01
CA ARG A 138 -7.18 0.40 11.42
C ARG A 138 -7.54 0.80 12.85
N LEU A 139 -6.58 0.78 13.79
CA LEU A 139 -6.81 1.27 15.15
C LEU A 139 -7.08 2.78 15.15
N ALA A 140 -6.31 3.58 14.42
CA ALA A 140 -6.52 5.02 14.31
C ALA A 140 -7.92 5.35 13.75
N ARG A 141 -8.34 4.67 12.69
CA ARG A 141 -9.70 4.80 12.11
C ARG A 141 -10.80 4.39 13.09
N ALA A 142 -10.64 3.27 13.78
CA ALA A 142 -11.60 2.81 14.78
C ALA A 142 -11.76 3.83 15.91
N LEU A 143 -10.65 4.38 16.42
CA LEU A 143 -10.67 5.43 17.44
C LEU A 143 -11.33 6.72 16.94
N LEU A 144 -11.02 7.18 15.72
CA LEU A 144 -11.68 8.35 15.12
C LEU A 144 -13.19 8.15 14.98
N LEU A 145 -13.64 7.00 14.48
CA LEU A 145 -15.06 6.66 14.37
C LEU A 145 -15.77 6.64 15.74
N LEU A 146 -15.12 6.06 16.75
CA LEU A 146 -15.65 6.01 18.11
C LEU A 146 -15.70 7.40 18.78
N ALA A 147 -14.76 8.29 18.45
CA ALA A 147 -14.78 9.67 18.91
C ALA A 147 -15.90 10.48 18.22
N HIS A 148 -16.22 10.20 16.96
CA HIS A 148 -17.31 10.88 16.25
C HIS A 148 -18.71 10.36 16.59
N PHE A 149 -18.85 9.31 17.42
CA PHE A 149 -20.15 8.71 17.78
C PHE A 149 -20.94 9.47 18.87
N GLY A 150 -20.47 10.65 19.30
CA GLY A 150 -21.13 11.52 20.26
C GLY A 150 -21.89 12.67 19.60
N LYS A 151 -23.20 12.49 19.41
CA LYS A 151 -24.28 13.48 19.15
C LYS A 151 -24.02 14.61 18.12
N GLU A 152 -24.96 14.72 17.19
CA GLU A 152 -25.06 15.76 16.16
C GLU A 152 -24.66 17.15 16.68
N GLY A 153 -23.58 17.71 16.10
CA GLY A 153 -23.30 19.14 16.11
C GLY A 153 -22.06 19.61 16.86
N LYS A 154 -21.37 18.79 17.67
CA LYS A 154 -20.06 19.14 18.26
C LYS A 154 -19.14 17.91 18.27
N PRO A 155 -17.88 17.99 17.81
CA PRO A 155 -16.95 16.87 17.90
C PRO A 155 -16.61 16.61 19.37
N GLU A 156 -17.40 15.75 20.03
CA GLU A 156 -17.06 15.24 21.35
C GLU A 156 -15.90 14.26 21.19
N THR A 157 -14.68 14.69 21.50
CA THR A 157 -13.46 13.88 21.34
C THR A 157 -13.36 12.69 22.30
N VAL A 158 -14.44 12.29 22.96
CA VAL A 158 -14.42 11.38 24.13
C VAL A 158 -15.01 10.02 23.78
N ILE A 159 -14.19 8.99 23.81
CA ILE A 159 -14.63 7.61 23.62
C ILE A 159 -15.12 7.06 24.97
N ALA A 160 -16.32 6.45 24.97
CA ALA A 160 -16.84 5.68 26.10
C ALA A 160 -15.89 4.53 26.49
N LYS A 161 -15.97 4.02 27.73
CA LYS A 161 -15.04 2.98 28.22
C LYS A 161 -15.08 1.71 27.35
N ILE A 162 -14.13 1.58 26.43
CA ILE A 162 -13.90 0.36 25.62
C ILE A 162 -12.58 -0.25 26.06
N SER A 163 -12.57 -1.58 26.25
CA SER A 163 -11.36 -2.30 26.63
C SER A 163 -10.38 -2.43 25.45
N GLN A 164 -9.08 -2.56 25.74
CA GLN A 164 -8.09 -2.81 24.70
C GLN A 164 -8.25 -4.19 24.05
N GLU A 165 -8.77 -5.17 24.78
CA GLU A 165 -9.17 -6.46 24.26
C GLU A 165 -10.25 -6.32 23.18
N THR A 166 -11.31 -5.55 23.45
CA THR A 166 -12.37 -5.28 22.46
C THR A 166 -11.82 -4.53 21.24
N LEU A 167 -10.96 -3.54 21.44
CA LEU A 167 -10.29 -2.86 20.31
C LEU A 167 -9.42 -3.81 19.49
N ALA A 168 -8.76 -4.78 20.13
CA ALA A 168 -7.92 -5.74 19.45
C ALA A 168 -8.74 -6.67 18.54
N GLU A 169 -9.90 -7.13 19.03
CA GLU A 169 -10.86 -7.91 18.24
C GLU A 169 -11.38 -7.09 17.05
N MET A 170 -11.82 -5.85 17.29
CA MET A 170 -12.35 -4.96 16.23
C MET A 170 -11.32 -4.62 15.15
N VAL A 171 -10.06 -4.44 15.54
CA VAL A 171 -8.96 -4.12 14.63
C VAL A 171 -8.39 -5.38 13.99
N GLY A 172 -8.72 -6.59 14.47
CA GLY A 172 -8.15 -7.84 14.00
C GLY A 172 -6.64 -7.93 14.28
N THR A 173 -6.25 -7.64 15.52
CA THR A 173 -4.86 -7.69 16.00
C THR A 173 -4.81 -8.19 17.46
N THR A 174 -3.62 -8.20 18.07
CA THR A 174 -3.46 -8.64 19.48
C THR A 174 -3.59 -7.47 20.46
N ARG A 175 -4.07 -7.75 21.68
CA ARG A 175 -4.14 -6.77 22.78
C ARG A 175 -2.80 -6.07 23.02
N SER A 176 -1.70 -6.82 23.01
CA SER A 176 -0.35 -6.27 23.20
C SER A 176 0.02 -5.25 22.13
N ARG A 177 -0.40 -5.47 20.86
CA ARG A 177 -0.20 -4.52 19.76
C ARG A 177 -1.07 -3.27 19.91
N VAL A 178 -2.33 -3.42 20.30
CA VAL A 178 -3.19 -2.26 20.63
C VAL A 178 -2.57 -1.42 21.74
N SER A 179 -2.10 -2.06 22.82
CA SER A 179 -1.43 -1.37 23.92
C SER A 179 -0.18 -0.61 23.46
N PHE A 180 0.63 -1.22 22.59
CA PHE A 180 1.80 -0.58 21.99
C PHE A 180 1.44 0.69 21.21
N PHE A 181 0.46 0.61 20.30
CA PHE A 181 0.03 1.77 19.49
C PHE A 181 -0.66 2.85 20.32
N MET A 182 -1.48 2.48 21.30
CA MET A 182 -2.08 3.44 22.24
C MET A 182 -1.00 4.21 23.01
N ASN A 183 0.12 3.58 23.36
CA ASN A 183 1.25 4.27 23.98
C ASN A 183 1.99 5.19 23.00
N LYS A 184 2.16 4.76 21.74
CA LYS A 184 2.74 5.56 20.66
C LYS A 184 1.90 6.81 20.40
N PHE A 185 0.59 6.66 20.17
CA PHE A 185 -0.36 7.75 19.94
C PHE A 185 -0.38 8.74 21.10
N ARG A 186 -0.30 8.27 22.35
CA ARG A 186 -0.20 9.16 23.52
C ARG A 186 1.10 9.96 23.53
N LYS A 187 2.24 9.33 23.24
CA LYS A 187 3.54 10.03 23.18
C LYS A 187 3.58 11.09 22.07
N LEU A 188 2.88 10.83 20.97
CA LEU A 188 2.77 11.74 19.82
C LEU A 188 1.66 12.79 19.98
N GLY A 189 0.93 12.80 21.10
CA GLY A 189 -0.13 13.76 21.37
C GLY A 189 -1.40 13.56 20.54
N PHE A 190 -1.61 12.36 19.98
CA PHE A 190 -2.83 12.03 19.24
C PHE A 190 -3.98 11.58 20.14
N ILE A 191 -3.69 11.08 21.34
CA ILE A 191 -4.70 10.67 22.33
C ILE A 191 -4.28 11.00 23.77
N ASP A 192 -5.26 11.22 24.65
CA ASP A 192 -5.07 11.46 26.08
C ASP A 192 -6.07 10.69 26.94
N TYR A 193 -5.74 10.42 28.22
CA TYR A 193 -6.68 9.84 29.18
C TYR A 193 -7.08 10.92 30.19
N LYS A 194 -8.34 11.38 30.17
CA LYS A 194 -8.83 12.35 31.15
C LYS A 194 -8.78 11.76 32.56
N GLY A 195 -8.08 12.39 33.50
CA GLY A 195 -7.96 11.90 34.89
C GLY A 195 -6.70 11.06 35.18
N GLY A 196 -5.70 11.07 34.30
CA GLY A 196 -4.34 10.56 34.59
C GLY A 196 -4.19 9.04 34.70
N SER A 197 -5.28 8.28 34.60
CA SER A 197 -5.27 6.81 34.75
C SER A 197 -6.02 6.10 33.63
N ARG A 198 -5.36 5.08 33.04
CA ARG A 198 -5.94 4.16 32.05
C ARG A 198 -7.16 3.38 32.58
N ARG A 199 -7.35 3.30 33.90
CA ARG A 199 -8.42 2.51 34.52
C ARG A 199 -9.72 3.30 34.75
N ASN A 200 -9.62 4.63 34.93
CA ASN A 200 -10.77 5.46 35.33
C ASN A 200 -11.04 6.66 34.42
N GLY A 201 -10.20 6.92 33.43
CA GLY A 201 -10.30 8.09 32.55
C GLY A 201 -10.92 7.83 31.18
N GLY A 202 -11.74 8.76 30.69
CA GLY A 202 -12.26 8.75 29.31
C GLY A 202 -11.15 9.04 28.30
N LEU A 203 -11.09 8.25 27.23
CA LEU A 203 -10.09 8.38 26.17
C LEU A 203 -10.45 9.58 25.27
N HIS A 204 -9.55 10.54 25.17
CA HIS A 204 -9.65 11.71 24.30
C HIS A 204 -8.85 11.45 23.03
N VAL A 205 -9.47 11.67 21.88
CA VAL A 205 -8.82 11.53 20.56
C VAL A 205 -8.74 12.89 19.89
N HIS A 206 -7.53 13.30 19.55
CA HIS A 206 -7.28 14.57 18.85
C HIS A 206 -7.46 14.40 17.34
N SER A 207 -7.91 15.46 16.66
CA SER A 207 -8.06 15.48 15.21
C SER A 207 -6.74 15.25 14.45
N SER A 208 -5.60 15.54 15.10
CA SER A 208 -4.25 15.25 14.59
C SER A 208 -4.00 13.76 14.32
N LEU A 209 -4.80 12.85 14.91
CA LEU A 209 -4.73 11.41 14.60
C LEU A 209 -5.09 11.10 13.13
N LEU A 210 -5.80 12.01 12.43
CA LEU A 210 -6.04 11.90 10.98
C LEU A 210 -4.75 11.84 10.18
N ASN A 211 -3.66 12.45 10.66
CA ASN A 211 -2.37 12.42 9.97
C ASN A 211 -1.81 10.99 9.86
N VAL A 212 -2.08 10.13 10.85
CA VAL A 212 -1.70 8.70 10.83
C VAL A 212 -2.46 7.93 9.75
N VAL A 213 -3.66 8.37 9.40
CA VAL A 213 -4.51 7.72 8.38
C VAL A 213 -4.19 8.22 6.97
N LEU A 214 -3.79 9.49 6.84
CA LEU A 214 -3.67 10.20 5.56
C LEU A 214 -2.26 10.20 4.94
N HIS A 215 -1.22 9.86 5.70
CA HIS A 215 0.14 9.80 5.15
C HIS A 215 0.48 8.36 4.72
N ASP A 216 0.90 8.22 3.47
CA ASP A 216 1.60 7.05 2.90
C ASP A 216 3.10 7.33 2.89
#